data_AF-A0A976JMI8-F1
#
_entry.id   AF-A0A976JMI8-F1
#
_cell.length_a   1.000
_cell.length_b   1.000
_cell.length_c   1.000
_cell.angle_alpha   90.00
_cell.angle_beta   90.00
_cell.angle_gamma   90.00
#
_symmetry.space_group_name_H-M   'P 1'
#
loop_
_entity.id
_entity.type
_entity.pdbx_description
1 polymer ?
#
loop_
_entity_poly.entity_id
_entity_poly.type
_entity_poly.pdbx_seq_one_letter_code
_entity_poly.pdbx_strand_id
1 'polypeptide(L)'
;MNLKPRICGFLFLLSIFTFTGCVGEGGGNPSIPGLNGPKITINEDRVRIHMVFFGLPLDVGIRYPLPEMKDSFVELSPDFESSGTLMAIDLWMGDITDGNYEYLPSYGLPGNRPIPNVPGGRLPAYKFTIKNFQGMVIYFNDNQWGMFVPHPNEYPGVMPFPYFLNGKIIGTLAMVGPDQNRQNAGIFMLLNMDAQTKKIFKKRLKKYAY
;
A
#
# COMPACT_ATOMS: atom_id res chain seq x y z
N MET A 1 -25.27 -68.78 -31.33
CA MET A 1 -24.59 -67.50 -31.61
C MET A 1 -25.13 -66.48 -30.60
N ASN A 2 -24.54 -66.29 -29.41
CA ASN A 2 -23.32 -65.53 -29.12
C ASN A 2 -23.30 -64.13 -29.76
N LEU A 3 -23.64 -63.08 -29.01
CA LEU A 3 -22.69 -62.01 -28.64
C LEU A 3 -23.27 -61.12 -27.52
N LYS A 4 -22.37 -60.72 -26.62
CA LYS A 4 -22.57 -59.94 -25.38
C LYS A 4 -22.22 -58.45 -25.65
N PRO A 5 -22.07 -57.60 -24.62
CA PRO A 5 -22.97 -56.52 -24.16
C PRO A 5 -22.53 -55.12 -24.61
N ARG A 6 -23.34 -54.06 -24.38
CA ARG A 6 -22.81 -52.68 -24.20
C ARG A 6 -23.59 -51.90 -23.14
N ILE A 7 -22.92 -51.75 -22.00
CA ILE A 7 -23.23 -50.85 -20.89
C ILE A 7 -22.98 -49.42 -21.40
N CYS A 8 -24.03 -48.62 -21.59
CA CYS A 8 -23.92 -47.18 -21.75
C CYS A 8 -24.10 -46.52 -20.38
N GLY A 9 -23.02 -46.49 -19.61
CA GLY A 9 -22.92 -45.70 -18.39
C GLY A 9 -22.84 -44.22 -18.77
N PHE A 10 -23.92 -43.47 -18.54
CA PHE A 10 -23.93 -42.01 -18.64
C PHE A 10 -23.37 -41.45 -17.32
N LEU A 11 -22.05 -41.28 -17.26
CA LEU A 11 -21.37 -40.67 -16.11
C LEU A 11 -21.30 -39.15 -16.33
N PHE A 12 -22.18 -38.43 -15.65
CA PHE A 12 -22.20 -36.96 -15.59
C PHE A 12 -21.05 -36.51 -14.67
N LEU A 13 -19.91 -36.12 -15.26
CA LEU A 13 -18.79 -35.52 -14.51
C LEU A 13 -19.13 -34.05 -14.23
N LEU A 14 -19.72 -33.82 -13.06
CA LEU A 14 -19.90 -32.50 -12.47
C LEU A 14 -18.53 -31.99 -11.99
N SER A 15 -17.83 -31.25 -12.85
CA SER A 15 -16.58 -30.58 -12.49
C SER A 15 -16.87 -29.39 -11.59
N ILE A 16 -16.92 -29.64 -10.28
CA ILE A 16 -16.92 -28.60 -9.25
C ILE A 16 -15.55 -27.92 -9.31
N PHE A 17 -15.50 -26.74 -9.93
CA PHE A 17 -14.39 -25.80 -9.77
C PHE A 17 -14.41 -25.29 -8.33
N THR A 18 -13.78 -26.03 -7.42
CA THR A 18 -13.40 -25.50 -6.11
C THR A 18 -12.27 -24.51 -6.34
N PHE A 19 -12.60 -23.23 -6.48
CA PHE A 19 -11.66 -22.16 -6.17
C PHE A 19 -11.39 -22.21 -4.66
N THR A 20 -10.46 -23.07 -4.24
CA THR A 20 -9.82 -22.94 -2.95
C THR A 20 -8.93 -21.71 -3.03
N GLY A 21 -9.51 -20.53 -2.77
CA GLY A 21 -8.75 -19.37 -2.39
C GLY A 21 -7.95 -19.75 -1.16
N CYS A 22 -6.64 -19.93 -1.33
CA CYS A 22 -5.71 -20.14 -0.23
C CYS A 22 -5.66 -18.83 0.56
N VAL A 23 -6.63 -18.61 1.44
CA VAL A 23 -6.50 -17.66 2.53
C VAL A 23 -5.57 -18.36 3.51
N GLY A 24 -4.27 -18.14 3.34
CA GLY A 24 -3.26 -18.68 4.24
C GLY A 24 -3.62 -18.34 5.68
N GLU A 25 -3.69 -19.37 6.53
CA GLU A 25 -3.80 -19.24 7.97
C GLU A 25 -2.52 -18.56 8.49
N GLY A 26 -2.56 -17.23 8.56
CA GLY A 26 -1.47 -16.40 9.04
C GLY A 26 -1.64 -14.99 8.52
N GLY A 27 -2.05 -14.06 9.40
CA GLY A 27 -2.26 -12.65 9.07
C GLY A 27 -1.03 -12.03 8.40
N GLY A 28 -1.06 -11.97 7.08
CA GLY A 28 0.01 -11.48 6.21
C GLY A 28 -0.53 -10.44 5.24
N ASN A 29 0.37 -9.59 4.74
CA ASN A 29 0.00 -8.57 3.77
C ASN A 29 -0.29 -9.21 2.41
N PRO A 30 -1.31 -8.74 1.67
CA PRO A 30 -1.62 -9.28 0.36
C PRO A 30 -0.47 -9.04 -0.63
N SER A 31 -0.28 -9.99 -1.56
CA SER A 31 0.65 -9.80 -2.67
C SER A 31 0.01 -8.91 -3.75
N ILE A 32 0.79 -7.99 -4.31
CA ILE A 32 0.34 -7.05 -5.34
C ILE A 32 1.03 -7.39 -6.66
N PRO A 33 0.30 -7.70 -7.75
CA PRO A 33 0.92 -7.95 -9.05
C PRO A 33 1.76 -6.76 -9.53
N GLY A 34 2.98 -7.02 -10.01
CA GLY A 34 3.90 -6.00 -10.52
C GLY A 34 4.63 -5.17 -9.45
N LEU A 35 4.42 -5.48 -8.17
CA LEU A 35 5.03 -4.77 -7.05
C LEU A 35 5.43 -5.71 -5.91
N ASN A 36 6.61 -5.54 -5.33
CA ASN A 36 6.97 -6.14 -4.05
C ASN A 36 6.82 -5.10 -2.92
N GLY A 37 5.87 -5.34 -2.01
CA GLY A 37 5.55 -4.44 -0.90
C GLY A 37 4.11 -3.93 -0.98
N PRO A 38 3.77 -2.82 -0.32
CA PRO A 38 4.64 -1.97 0.51
C PRO A 38 5.10 -2.63 1.82
N LYS A 39 6.36 -2.42 2.19
CA LYS A 39 6.97 -2.89 3.44
C LYS A 39 7.35 -1.71 4.33
N ILE A 40 7.12 -1.85 5.62
CA ILE A 40 7.45 -0.82 6.61
C ILE A 40 8.66 -1.26 7.43
N THR A 41 9.65 -0.39 7.46
CA THR A 41 10.80 -0.47 8.36
C THR A 41 10.79 0.74 9.27
N ILE A 42 11.17 0.52 10.52
CA ILE A 42 11.19 1.56 11.55
C ILE A 42 12.58 1.54 12.13
N ASN A 43 13.32 2.63 11.92
CA ASN A 43 14.68 2.81 12.37
C ASN A 43 14.71 4.09 13.18
N GLU A 44 15.12 3.99 14.45
CA GLU A 44 15.24 5.14 15.36
C GLU A 44 14.05 6.11 15.20
N ASP A 45 14.31 7.30 14.66
CA ASP A 45 13.38 8.41 14.48
C ASP A 45 12.69 8.47 13.12
N ARG A 46 12.81 7.42 12.29
CA ARG A 46 12.29 7.39 10.92
C ARG A 46 11.42 6.17 10.64
N VAL A 47 10.35 6.42 9.90
CA VAL A 47 9.48 5.41 9.31
C VAL A 47 9.78 5.35 7.83
N ARG A 48 10.31 4.21 7.37
CA ARG A 48 10.58 3.97 5.97
C ARG A 48 9.57 3.00 5.39
N ILE A 49 8.81 3.47 4.41
CA ILE A 49 7.88 2.67 3.63
C ILE A 49 8.51 2.46 2.28
N HIS A 50 8.79 1.22 1.91
CA HIS A 50 9.43 0.93 0.64
C HIS A 50 8.68 -0.13 -0.17
N MET A 51 8.79 0.00 -1.48
CA MET A 51 8.18 -0.90 -2.44
C MET A 51 9.03 -0.97 -3.70
N VAL A 52 9.11 -2.14 -4.32
CA VAL A 52 9.86 -2.36 -5.57
C VAL A 52 8.85 -2.54 -6.71
N PHE A 53 8.94 -1.68 -7.71
CA PHE A 53 8.16 -1.75 -8.95
C PHE A 53 8.93 -2.54 -10.01
N PHE A 54 8.30 -3.59 -10.55
CA PHE A 54 8.87 -4.36 -11.63
C PHE A 54 8.57 -3.72 -12.99
N GLY A 55 9.50 -3.83 -13.95
CA GLY A 55 9.30 -3.34 -15.32
C GLY A 55 9.41 -1.82 -15.50
N LEU A 56 9.83 -1.09 -14.46
CA LEU A 56 10.16 0.33 -14.52
C LEU A 56 11.65 0.50 -14.20
N PRO A 57 12.58 0.26 -15.14
CA PRO A 57 13.99 0.44 -14.85
C PRO A 57 14.33 1.92 -14.66
N LEU A 58 15.16 2.21 -13.67
CA LEU A 58 15.71 3.53 -13.41
C LEU A 58 17.22 3.37 -13.24
N ASP A 59 18.01 4.15 -13.99
CA ASP A 59 19.47 4.02 -13.97
C ASP A 59 20.13 4.81 -12.83
N VAL A 60 19.42 5.80 -12.28
CA VAL A 60 19.97 6.77 -11.32
C VAL A 60 18.99 7.01 -10.19
N GLY A 61 19.50 6.98 -8.95
CA GLY A 61 18.73 7.33 -7.77
C GLY A 61 18.46 8.83 -7.69
N ILE A 62 17.24 9.21 -7.31
CA ILE A 62 16.82 10.59 -7.11
C ILE A 62 16.00 10.71 -5.82
N ARG A 63 16.18 11.82 -5.11
CA ARG A 63 15.43 12.16 -3.91
C ARG A 63 14.57 13.39 -4.15
N TYR A 64 13.34 13.31 -3.69
CA TYR A 64 12.35 14.36 -3.73
C TYR A 64 11.99 14.74 -2.29
N PRO A 65 12.35 15.93 -1.80
CA PRO A 65 11.87 16.38 -0.50
C PRO A 65 10.35 16.45 -0.52
N LEU A 66 9.71 16.08 0.59
CA LEU A 66 8.26 16.21 0.72
C LEU A 66 7.91 17.62 1.18
N PRO A 67 7.19 18.40 0.37
CA PRO A 67 6.73 19.72 0.79
C PRO A 67 5.87 19.61 2.05
N GLU A 68 5.98 20.60 2.92
CA GLU A 68 5.39 20.62 4.27
C GLU A 68 5.98 19.62 5.28
N MET A 69 6.93 18.77 4.89
CA MET A 69 7.63 17.84 5.80
C MET A 69 9.14 18.05 5.68
N LYS A 70 9.70 18.85 6.60
CA LYS A 70 11.05 19.43 6.46
C LYS A 70 12.13 18.37 6.32
N ASP A 71 12.01 17.27 7.06
CA ASP A 71 13.03 16.23 7.18
C ASP A 71 12.60 14.91 6.55
N SER A 72 11.52 14.93 5.75
CA SER A 72 10.95 13.76 5.08
C SER A 72 11.07 13.86 3.56
N PHE A 73 11.24 12.71 2.88
CA PHE A 73 11.46 12.68 1.43
C PHE A 73 10.97 11.37 0.81
N VAL A 74 10.83 11.37 -0.51
CA VAL A 74 10.65 10.18 -1.34
C VAL A 74 11.91 9.96 -2.16
N GLU A 75 12.47 8.77 -2.08
CA GLU A 75 13.59 8.31 -2.89
C GLU A 75 13.08 7.34 -3.96
N LEU A 76 13.55 7.52 -5.20
CA LEU A 76 13.48 6.52 -6.25
C LEU A 76 14.91 6.07 -6.55
N SER A 77 15.16 4.77 -6.58
CA SER A 77 16.48 4.22 -6.90
C SER A 77 16.36 2.90 -7.66
N PRO A 78 17.40 2.49 -8.41
CA PRO A 78 17.47 1.13 -8.91
C PRO A 78 17.40 0.16 -7.72
N ASP A 79 16.59 -0.88 -7.83
CA ASP A 79 16.69 -2.00 -6.91
C ASP A 79 17.88 -2.87 -7.32
N PHE A 80 18.77 -3.23 -6.39
CA PHE A 80 19.97 -4.03 -6.72
C PHE A 80 19.70 -5.54 -6.66
N GLU A 81 18.61 -5.95 -6.01
CA GLU A 81 18.19 -7.35 -5.90
C GLU A 81 17.33 -7.80 -7.09
N SER A 82 16.80 -6.85 -7.87
CA SER A 82 15.98 -7.10 -9.05
C SER A 82 16.32 -6.13 -10.19
N SER A 83 15.66 -6.26 -11.34
CA SER A 83 15.74 -5.27 -12.43
C SER A 83 14.66 -4.18 -12.31
N GLY A 84 14.19 -3.90 -11.09
CA GLY A 84 13.11 -2.98 -10.79
C GLY A 84 13.56 -1.62 -10.28
N THR A 85 12.59 -0.78 -9.92
CA THR A 85 12.81 0.48 -9.20
C THR A 85 12.30 0.36 -7.78
N LEU A 86 13.17 0.66 -6.81
CA LEU A 86 12.81 0.89 -5.43
C LEU A 86 12.22 2.31 -5.29
N MET A 87 11.02 2.40 -4.74
CA MET A 87 10.50 3.63 -4.14
C MET A 87 10.58 3.48 -2.63
N ALA A 88 11.20 4.45 -1.95
CA ALA A 88 11.25 4.53 -0.51
C ALA A 88 10.74 5.90 -0.05
N ILE A 89 9.63 5.91 0.68
CA ILE A 89 9.17 7.08 1.41
C ILE A 89 9.80 7.01 2.80
N ASP A 90 10.52 8.06 3.14
CA ASP A 90 11.25 8.16 4.37
C ASP A 90 10.71 9.34 5.17
N LEU A 91 10.00 9.02 6.25
CA LEU A 91 9.30 9.98 7.09
C LEU A 91 10.02 10.14 8.42
N TRP A 92 10.37 11.37 8.76
CA TRP A 92 10.84 11.69 10.09
C TRP A 92 9.67 11.73 11.07
N MET A 93 9.84 11.12 12.25
CA MET A 93 8.75 11.00 13.23
C MET A 93 8.27 12.36 13.73
N GLY A 94 9.17 13.34 13.87
CA GLY A 94 8.79 14.69 14.30
C GLY A 94 7.92 15.42 13.27
N ASP A 95 8.12 15.21 11.96
CA ASP A 95 7.20 15.74 10.95
C ASP A 95 5.80 15.13 11.12
N ILE A 96 5.71 13.85 11.52
CA ILE A 96 4.42 13.18 11.73
C ILE A 96 3.75 13.60 13.05
N THR A 97 4.52 13.83 14.12
CA THR A 97 3.95 14.10 15.46
C THR A 97 3.79 15.57 15.77
N ASP A 98 4.63 16.43 15.21
CA ASP A 98 4.74 17.83 15.57
C ASP A 98 4.31 18.75 14.42
N GLY A 99 4.05 18.19 13.24
CA GLY A 99 3.53 18.91 12.08
C GLY A 99 2.08 19.36 12.28
N ASN A 100 1.80 20.65 12.04
CA ASN A 100 0.44 21.16 11.94
C ASN A 100 0.02 21.15 10.47
N TYR A 101 -0.94 20.29 10.12
CA TYR A 101 -1.43 20.12 8.75
C TYR A 101 -2.89 20.53 8.58
N GLU A 102 -3.51 21.15 9.59
CA GLU A 102 -4.94 21.50 9.56
C GLU A 102 -5.28 22.53 8.48
N TYR A 103 -4.30 23.33 8.05
CA TYR A 103 -4.47 24.31 6.97
C TYR A 103 -4.54 23.66 5.58
N LEU A 104 -4.16 22.39 5.45
CA LEU A 104 -4.13 21.71 4.16
C LEU A 104 -5.54 21.31 3.71
N PRO A 105 -5.84 21.45 2.40
CA PRO A 105 -7.14 21.07 1.88
C PRO A 105 -7.40 19.57 2.09
N SER A 106 -8.65 19.26 2.45
CA SER A 106 -9.08 17.88 2.66
C SER A 106 -9.48 17.19 1.35
N TYR A 107 -8.85 16.07 1.04
CA TYR A 107 -9.08 15.28 -0.18
C TYR A 107 -9.45 13.82 0.14
N GLY A 108 -10.22 13.21 -0.77
CA GLY A 108 -10.37 11.76 -0.84
C GLY A 108 -9.25 11.11 -1.65
N LEU A 109 -9.42 9.83 -1.98
CA LEU A 109 -8.60 9.15 -2.98
C LEU A 109 -8.75 9.83 -4.36
N PRO A 110 -7.75 9.69 -5.27
CA PRO A 110 -7.86 10.16 -6.64
C PRO A 110 -9.17 9.72 -7.31
N GLY A 111 -9.72 10.55 -8.19
CA GLY A 111 -11.10 10.38 -8.67
C GLY A 111 -12.19 10.72 -7.64
N ASN A 112 -11.85 11.47 -6.58
CA ASN A 112 -12.75 11.91 -5.50
C ASN A 112 -13.44 10.76 -4.74
N ARG A 113 -12.82 9.57 -4.70
CA ARG A 113 -13.35 8.41 -3.98
C ARG A 113 -13.12 8.56 -2.47
N PRO A 114 -13.99 8.02 -1.62
CA PRO A 114 -13.79 8.07 -0.18
C PRO A 114 -12.58 7.24 0.24
N ILE A 115 -11.82 7.75 1.22
CA ILE A 115 -10.74 7.00 1.87
C ILE A 115 -11.35 5.93 2.78
N PRO A 116 -10.97 4.64 2.63
CA PRO A 116 -11.47 3.59 3.51
C PRO A 116 -10.98 3.80 4.94
N ASN A 117 -11.82 3.46 5.93
CA ASN A 117 -11.51 3.55 7.36
C ASN A 117 -11.20 4.98 7.87
N VAL A 118 -11.70 6.01 7.16
CA VAL A 118 -11.65 7.42 7.57
C VAL A 118 -13.07 7.97 7.67
N PRO A 119 -13.49 8.51 8.83
CA PRO A 119 -14.76 9.22 8.95
C PRO A 119 -14.89 10.36 7.93
N GLY A 120 -15.99 10.40 7.18
CA GLY A 120 -16.19 11.38 6.09
C GLY A 120 -15.36 11.10 4.82
N GLY A 121 -14.49 10.08 4.83
CA GLY A 121 -13.76 9.60 3.66
C GLY A 121 -12.73 10.58 3.09
N ARG A 122 -12.26 11.56 3.86
CA ARG A 122 -11.32 12.58 3.40
C ARG A 122 -10.34 12.95 4.52
N LEU A 123 -9.12 13.30 4.15
CA LEU A 123 -8.08 13.78 5.06
C LEU A 123 -7.39 15.02 4.49
N PRO A 124 -6.86 15.92 5.33
CA PRO A 124 -5.86 16.89 4.91
C PRO A 124 -4.76 16.17 4.12
N ALA A 125 -4.42 16.73 2.96
CA ALA A 125 -3.55 16.02 2.04
C ALA A 125 -2.73 16.95 1.15
N TYR A 126 -1.55 16.46 0.80
CA TYR A 126 -0.64 17.09 -0.14
C TYR A 126 -0.52 16.23 -1.40
N LYS A 127 -0.69 16.85 -2.56
CA LYS A 127 -0.62 16.18 -3.87
C LYS A 127 0.67 16.58 -4.57
N PHE A 128 1.35 15.60 -5.14
CA PHE A 128 2.60 15.84 -5.85
C PHE A 128 2.81 14.82 -6.96
N THR A 129 3.87 15.05 -7.72
CA THR A 129 4.28 14.19 -8.82
C THR A 129 5.79 14.10 -8.80
N ILE A 130 6.27 12.88 -8.99
CA ILE A 130 7.70 12.58 -9.16
C ILE A 130 7.87 11.84 -10.48
N LYS A 131 9.12 11.62 -10.91
CA LYS A 131 9.40 10.94 -12.18
C LYS A 131 8.66 9.59 -12.24
N ASN A 132 7.93 9.36 -13.33
CA ASN A 132 7.13 8.15 -13.60
C ASN A 132 5.90 7.93 -12.68
N PHE A 133 5.67 8.76 -11.65
CA PHE A 133 4.53 8.62 -10.73
C PHE A 133 3.74 9.94 -10.64
N GLN A 134 2.68 10.02 -11.44
CA GLN A 134 1.80 11.20 -11.51
C GLN A 134 0.59 11.06 -10.59
N GLY A 135 0.31 12.10 -9.80
CA GLY A 135 -0.85 12.12 -8.92
C GLY A 135 -0.66 11.31 -7.63
N MET A 136 0.57 11.32 -7.10
CA MET A 136 0.82 10.85 -5.73
C MET A 136 0.14 11.78 -4.72
N VAL A 137 -0.31 11.20 -3.61
CA VAL A 137 -0.97 11.94 -2.54
C VAL A 137 -0.48 11.42 -1.21
N ILE A 138 -0.11 12.32 -0.30
CA ILE A 138 0.08 11.99 1.12
C ILE A 138 -1.08 12.59 1.89
N TYR A 139 -1.60 11.82 2.82
CA TYR A 139 -2.72 12.14 3.71
C TYR A 139 -2.21 12.15 5.14
N PHE A 140 -2.64 13.11 5.94
CA PHE A 140 -2.20 13.23 7.32
C PHE A 140 -3.26 13.85 8.21
N ASN A 141 -3.34 13.34 9.43
CA ASN A 141 -3.88 14.00 10.60
C ASN A 141 -3.16 13.43 11.84
N ASP A 142 -3.53 13.89 13.04
CA ASP A 142 -2.89 13.51 14.31
C ASP A 142 -2.88 12.00 14.61
N ASN A 143 -3.80 11.25 13.99
CA ASN A 143 -4.11 9.85 14.30
C ASN A 143 -3.87 8.90 13.14
N GLN A 144 -3.68 9.40 11.92
CA GLN A 144 -3.60 8.61 10.71
C GLN A 144 -2.66 9.26 9.71
N TRP A 145 -1.77 8.45 9.15
CA TRP A 145 -0.91 8.84 8.05
C TRP A 145 -1.18 7.91 6.89
N GLY A 146 -1.33 8.44 5.68
CA GLY A 146 -1.57 7.61 4.51
C GLY A 146 -0.91 8.13 3.26
N MET A 147 -0.86 7.28 2.25
CA MET A 147 -0.29 7.63 0.96
C MET A 147 -0.97 6.84 -0.15
N PHE A 148 -1.21 7.53 -1.25
CA PHE A 148 -1.58 6.95 -2.53
C PHE A 148 -0.40 6.99 -3.49
N VAL A 149 -0.10 5.83 -4.08
CA VAL A 149 0.90 5.68 -5.14
C VAL A 149 0.20 5.15 -6.39
N PRO A 150 0.33 5.83 -7.55
CA PRO A 150 -0.18 5.33 -8.82
C PRO A 150 0.45 3.98 -9.16
N HIS A 151 -0.38 3.02 -9.53
CA HIS A 151 0.03 1.67 -9.92
C HIS A 151 -1.03 1.07 -10.84
N PRO A 152 -0.69 0.76 -12.11
CA PRO A 152 -1.63 0.15 -13.04
C PRO A 152 -2.19 -1.16 -12.51
N ASN A 153 -3.51 -1.30 -12.52
CA ASN A 153 -4.21 -2.53 -12.16
C ASN A 153 -5.63 -2.54 -12.77
N GLU A 154 -6.29 -3.69 -12.74
CA GLU A 154 -7.65 -3.89 -13.27
C GLU A 154 -8.68 -4.19 -12.18
N TYR A 155 -8.32 -3.97 -10.91
CA TYR A 155 -9.22 -4.29 -9.82
C TYR A 155 -10.45 -3.37 -9.81
N PRO A 156 -11.63 -3.86 -9.41
CA PRO A 156 -12.81 -3.01 -9.34
C PRO A 156 -12.81 -2.16 -8.06
N GLY A 157 -13.09 -0.86 -8.19
CA GLY A 157 -13.39 0.02 -7.06
C GLY A 157 -12.23 0.22 -6.07
N VAL A 158 -12.53 0.27 -4.77
CA VAL A 158 -11.53 0.37 -3.70
C VAL A 158 -11.67 -0.86 -2.82
N MET A 159 -10.62 -1.67 -2.75
CA MET A 159 -10.61 -2.93 -1.99
C MET A 159 -9.62 -2.84 -0.83
N PRO A 160 -10.10 -2.55 0.40
CA PRO A 160 -9.26 -2.44 1.57
C PRO A 160 -8.96 -3.81 2.21
N PHE A 161 -7.74 -3.97 2.69
CA PHE A 161 -7.25 -5.12 3.44
C PHE A 161 -6.54 -4.62 4.70
N PRO A 162 -6.61 -5.33 5.84
CA PRO A 162 -5.79 -5.01 7.00
C PRO A 162 -4.30 -5.09 6.63
N TYR A 163 -3.52 -4.12 7.06
CA TYR A 163 -2.06 -4.14 6.92
C TYR A 163 -1.42 -4.62 8.22
N PHE A 164 -0.64 -5.68 8.12
CA PHE A 164 0.03 -6.37 9.22
C PHE A 164 1.51 -5.98 9.31
N LEU A 165 1.96 -5.72 10.54
CA LEU A 165 3.37 -5.60 10.90
C LEU A 165 3.64 -6.47 12.12
N ASN A 166 4.51 -7.48 11.97
CA ASN A 166 4.84 -8.48 13.02
C ASN A 166 3.58 -9.13 13.63
N GLY A 167 2.62 -9.54 12.80
CA GLY A 167 1.38 -10.20 13.22
C GLY A 167 0.33 -9.28 13.84
N LYS A 168 0.57 -7.94 13.89
CA LYS A 168 -0.41 -6.96 14.37
C LYS A 168 -0.92 -6.10 13.24
N ILE A 169 -2.23 -5.85 13.22
CA ILE A 169 -2.83 -4.86 12.32
C ILE A 169 -2.39 -3.48 12.79
N ILE A 170 -1.75 -2.73 11.89
CA ILE A 170 -1.30 -1.35 12.15
C ILE A 170 -1.93 -0.34 11.18
N GLY A 171 -2.74 -0.82 10.24
CA GLY A 171 -3.28 0.02 9.19
C GLY A 171 -4.14 -0.72 8.18
N THR A 172 -4.36 -0.08 7.05
CA THR A 172 -5.10 -0.58 5.89
C THR A 172 -4.22 -0.44 4.65
N LEU A 173 -4.20 -1.47 3.81
CA LEU A 173 -3.67 -1.44 2.46
C LEU A 173 -4.84 -1.64 1.52
N ALA A 174 -5.07 -0.75 0.57
CA ALA A 174 -6.15 -0.84 -0.38
C ALA A 174 -5.65 -0.85 -1.81
N MET A 175 -6.21 -1.76 -2.60
CA MET A 175 -6.11 -1.70 -4.06
C MET A 175 -7.15 -0.73 -4.58
N VAL A 176 -6.71 0.24 -5.36
CA VAL A 176 -7.57 1.26 -5.96
C VAL A 176 -7.59 1.01 -7.45
N GLY A 177 -8.74 0.54 -7.93
CA GLY A 177 -9.03 0.31 -9.33
C GLY A 177 -9.03 1.56 -10.18
N PRO A 178 -9.09 1.42 -11.51
CA PRO A 178 -9.37 2.55 -12.39
C PRO A 178 -10.75 3.15 -12.12
N ASP A 179 -10.88 4.46 -12.28
CA ASP A 179 -12.17 5.15 -12.28
C ASP A 179 -12.92 4.99 -13.62
N GLN A 180 -14.07 5.66 -13.77
CA GLN A 180 -14.90 5.60 -14.97
C GLN A 180 -14.16 6.06 -16.25
N ASN A 181 -13.12 6.88 -16.11
CA ASN A 181 -12.29 7.35 -17.23
C ASN A 181 -11.09 6.43 -17.49
N ARG A 182 -11.01 5.29 -16.80
CA ARG A 182 -9.86 4.38 -16.78
C ARG A 182 -8.57 5.02 -16.27
N GLN A 183 -8.70 5.96 -15.34
CA GLN A 183 -7.58 6.67 -14.71
C GLN A 183 -7.51 6.39 -13.21
N ASN A 184 -6.51 6.96 -12.52
CA ASN A 184 -6.43 7.01 -11.06
C ASN A 184 -6.35 5.64 -10.36
N ALA A 185 -5.87 4.62 -11.06
CA ALA A 185 -5.56 3.33 -10.47
C ALA A 185 -4.28 3.42 -9.62
N GLY A 186 -4.26 2.72 -8.48
CA GLY A 186 -3.09 2.68 -7.63
C GLY A 186 -3.25 1.87 -6.36
N ILE A 187 -2.35 2.15 -5.44
CA ILE A 187 -2.27 1.49 -4.15
C ILE A 187 -2.37 2.58 -3.09
N PHE A 188 -3.18 2.33 -2.08
CA PHE A 188 -3.35 3.22 -0.96
C PHE A 188 -2.94 2.52 0.34
N MET A 189 -2.09 3.15 1.13
CA MET A 189 -1.75 2.70 2.48
C MET A 189 -2.21 3.73 3.49
N LEU A 190 -2.83 3.29 4.57
CA LEU A 190 -3.21 4.11 5.72
C LEU A 190 -2.69 3.44 6.97
N LEU A 191 -1.91 4.16 7.77
CA LEU A 191 -1.36 3.72 9.03
C LEU A 191 -2.09 4.43 10.17
N ASN A 192 -2.52 3.66 11.15
CA ASN A 192 -3.13 4.20 12.35
C ASN A 192 -2.01 4.59 13.32
N MET A 193 -1.82 5.88 13.55
CA MET A 193 -0.86 6.47 14.48
C MET A 193 -1.42 6.57 15.91
N ASP A 194 -2.21 5.58 16.33
CA ASP A 194 -2.79 5.54 17.67
C ASP A 194 -1.69 5.41 18.76
N ALA A 195 -2.08 5.52 20.03
CA ALA A 195 -1.15 5.43 21.16
C ALA A 195 -0.36 4.11 21.17
N GLN A 196 -0.93 3.01 20.67
CA GLN A 196 -0.26 1.71 20.62
C GLN A 196 0.80 1.69 19.51
N THR A 197 0.47 2.19 18.34
CA THR A 197 1.41 2.35 17.22
C THR A 197 2.51 3.34 17.59
N LYS A 198 2.16 4.51 18.17
CA LYS A 198 3.12 5.46 18.76
C LYS A 198 3.98 4.79 19.84
N LYS A 199 3.44 3.88 20.66
CA LYS A 199 4.21 3.10 21.65
C LYS A 199 5.11 2.05 21.01
N ILE A 200 4.70 1.40 19.92
CA ILE A 200 5.56 0.50 19.14
C ILE A 200 6.73 1.29 18.54
N PHE A 201 6.45 2.45 17.95
CA PHE A 201 7.45 3.40 17.45
C PHE A 201 8.41 3.84 18.57
N LYS A 202 7.88 4.34 19.71
CA LYS A 202 8.67 4.78 20.88
C LYS A 202 9.47 3.66 21.55
N LYS A 203 8.98 2.41 21.56
CA LYS A 203 9.73 1.27 22.12
C LYS A 203 10.95 0.92 21.27
N ARG A 204 10.84 1.03 19.94
CA ARG A 204 11.99 0.83 19.04
C ARG A 204 13.01 1.95 19.17
N LEU A 205 12.56 3.19 19.32
CA LEU A 205 13.41 4.37 19.62
C LEU A 205 14.30 4.16 20.87
N LYS A 206 13.73 3.70 21.99
CA LYS A 206 14.49 3.49 23.23
C LYS A 206 15.52 2.36 23.17
N LYS A 207 15.40 1.42 22.22
CA LYS A 207 16.34 0.30 22.08
C LYS A 207 17.70 0.71 21.51
N TYR A 208 17.78 1.87 20.87
CA TYR A 208 18.99 2.39 20.20
C TYR A 208 19.50 3.70 20.81
N ALA A 209 18.89 4.18 21.89
CA ALA A 209 19.32 5.36 22.63
C ALA A 209 20.39 5.07 23.71
N TYR A 210 21.08 3.92 23.61
CA TYR A 210 22.17 3.48 24.47
C TYR A 210 23.22 2.74 23.66
#